data_AF-A0A531NAK2-F1
#
_entry.id   AF-A0A531NAK2-F1
#
_cell.length_a   1.000
_cell.length_b   1.000
_cell.length_c   1.000
_cell.angle_alpha   90.00
_cell.angle_beta   90.00
_cell.angle_gamma   90.00
#
_symmetry.space_group_name_H-M   'P 1'
#
loop_
_entity.id
_entity.type
_entity.pdbx_description
1 polymer ?
#
loop_
_entity_poly.entity_id
_entity_poly.type
_entity_poly.pdbx_seq_one_letter_code
_entity_poly.pdbx_strand_id
1 'polypeptide(L)'
;LLQLMPGTAKQLAKKAGLQFSQTRLTTDAGYNATLGSAFLGEQLDRFNGSYVLTFAGYNAGPARASQWVSKYGDPRGKDIDAVVDWVERIPYTETRSYVQRVMENYEVYKMRISGKYDIVGDLVNGRS
;
A
#
# COMPACT_ATOMS: atom_id res chain seq x y z
N LEU A 1 0.47 -9.99 5.24
CA LEU A 1 0.20 -8.96 6.26
C LEU A 1 0.65 -7.59 5.79
N LEU A 2 -0.23 -6.59 5.73
CA LEU A 2 0.14 -5.21 5.32
C LEU A 2 0.95 -4.42 6.38
N GLN A 3 1.39 -5.09 7.45
CA GLN A 3 2.17 -4.51 8.55
C GLN A 3 1.64 -3.14 9.03
N LEU A 4 0.32 -3.02 9.21
CA LEU A 4 -0.32 -1.80 9.67
C LEU A 4 0.14 -1.45 11.09
N MET A 5 0.36 -0.17 11.36
CA MET A 5 0.65 0.28 12.72
C MET A 5 -0.57 0.03 13.60
N PRO A 6 -0.41 -0.36 14.88
CA PRO A 6 -1.54 -0.67 15.77
C PRO A 6 -2.58 0.46 15.86
N GLY A 7 -2.13 1.72 15.87
CA GLY A 7 -3.01 2.89 15.86
C GLY A 7 -3.87 2.96 14.59
N THR A 8 -3.26 2.79 13.42
CA THR A 8 -3.93 2.75 12.12
C THR A 8 -4.91 1.57 12.06
N ALA A 9 -4.47 0.37 12.43
CA ALA A 9 -5.29 -0.83 12.44
C ALA A 9 -6.52 -0.70 13.36
N LYS A 10 -6.38 -0.04 14.52
CA LYS A 10 -7.49 0.23 15.43
C LYS A 10 -8.51 1.20 14.84
N GLN A 11 -8.05 2.26 14.18
CA GLN A 11 -8.93 3.22 13.50
C GLN A 11 -9.71 2.53 12.36
N LEU A 12 -9.02 1.75 11.54
CA LEU A 12 -9.62 1.02 10.42
C LEU A 12 -10.62 -0.04 10.89
N ALA A 13 -10.30 -0.77 11.97
CA ALA A 13 -11.22 -1.75 12.53
C ALA A 13 -12.53 -1.08 12.98
N LYS A 14 -12.43 0.04 13.70
CA LYS A 14 -13.59 0.83 14.11
C LYS A 14 -14.45 1.26 12.92
N LYS A 15 -13.83 1.75 11.84
CA LYS A 15 -14.54 2.20 10.63
C LYS A 15 -15.17 1.06 9.84
N ALA A 16 -14.49 -0.09 9.78
CA ALA A 16 -15.00 -1.30 9.15
C ALA A 16 -16.09 -2.01 10.00
N GLY A 17 -16.48 -1.45 11.16
CA GLY A 17 -17.43 -2.09 12.07
C GLY A 17 -16.87 -3.34 12.76
N LEU A 18 -15.55 -3.51 12.78
CA LEU A 18 -14.85 -4.65 13.34
C LEU A 18 -14.29 -4.33 14.72
N GLN A 19 -14.30 -5.31 15.62
CA GLN A 19 -13.53 -5.20 16.86
C GLN A 19 -12.03 -5.29 16.57
N PHE A 20 -11.28 -4.33 17.09
CA PHE A 20 -9.83 -4.33 16.96
C PHE A 20 -9.20 -5.51 17.70
N SER A 21 -8.39 -6.29 16.99
CA SER A 21 -7.53 -7.32 17.57
C SER A 21 -6.14 -7.28 16.96
N GLN A 22 -5.13 -7.02 17.79
CA GLN A 22 -3.73 -7.01 17.38
C GLN A 22 -3.27 -8.40 16.90
N THR A 23 -3.68 -9.45 17.60
CA THR A 23 -3.33 -10.83 17.25
C THR A 23 -3.91 -11.22 15.88
N ARG A 24 -5.17 -10.85 15.62
CA ARG A 24 -5.81 -11.16 14.33
C ARG A 24 -5.20 -10.42 13.15
N LEU A 25 -4.43 -9.35 13.39
CA LEU A 25 -3.65 -8.77 12.29
C LEU A 25 -2.73 -9.81 11.68
N THR A 26 -2.06 -10.64 12.50
CA THR A 26 -1.08 -11.62 12.02
C THR A 26 -1.64 -13.01 11.79
N THR A 27 -2.69 -13.40 12.51
CA THR A 27 -3.20 -14.78 12.47
C THR A 27 -4.42 -14.97 11.59
N ASP A 28 -5.12 -13.89 11.22
CA ASP A 28 -6.36 -13.93 10.45
C ASP A 28 -6.21 -13.15 9.14
N ALA A 29 -6.07 -13.91 8.04
CA ALA A 29 -5.90 -13.36 6.71
C ALA A 29 -7.10 -12.52 6.24
N GLY A 30 -8.33 -12.91 6.58
CA GLY A 30 -9.54 -12.19 6.19
C GLY A 30 -9.68 -10.87 6.93
N TYR A 31 -9.36 -10.88 8.23
CA TYR A 31 -9.32 -9.67 9.05
C TYR A 31 -8.25 -8.70 8.55
N ASN A 32 -7.03 -9.17 8.28
CA ASN A 32 -5.96 -8.33 7.74
C ASN A 32 -6.35 -7.73 6.38
N ALA A 33 -6.91 -8.53 5.47
CA ALA A 33 -7.31 -8.09 4.14
C ALA A 33 -8.47 -7.08 4.19
N THR A 34 -9.42 -7.26 5.10
CA THR A 34 -10.53 -6.31 5.30
C THR A 34 -10.00 -4.97 5.77
N LEU A 35 -9.13 -4.96 6.79
CA LEU A 35 -8.49 -3.72 7.25
C LEU A 35 -7.58 -3.11 6.19
N GLY A 36 -6.90 -3.94 5.41
CA GLY A 36 -6.07 -3.55 4.29
C GLY A 36 -6.82 -2.85 3.17
N SER A 37 -7.97 -3.41 2.80
CA SER A 37 -8.86 -2.85 1.78
C SER A 37 -9.46 -1.53 2.26
N ALA A 38 -9.86 -1.46 3.54
CA ALA A 38 -10.32 -0.22 4.16
C ALA A 38 -9.21 0.86 4.21
N PHE A 39 -7.99 0.46 4.57
CA PHE A 39 -6.82 1.34 4.59
C PHE A 39 -6.55 1.96 3.23
N LEU A 40 -6.52 1.10 2.21
CA LEU A 40 -6.34 1.51 0.83
C LEU A 40 -7.45 2.45 0.39
N GLY A 41 -8.72 2.12 0.67
CA GLY A 41 -9.86 2.97 0.34
C GLY A 41 -9.71 4.43 0.80
N GLU A 42 -9.15 4.67 1.98
CA GLU A 42 -8.99 6.02 2.55
C GLU A 42 -7.71 6.74 2.10
N GLN A 43 -6.62 5.99 1.94
CA GLN A 43 -5.29 6.58 1.73
C GLN A 43 -4.92 6.73 0.25
N LEU A 44 -5.68 6.11 -0.64
CA LEU A 44 -5.46 6.19 -2.08
C LEU A 44 -5.87 7.51 -2.69
N ASP A 45 -6.89 8.17 -2.15
CA ASP A 45 -7.43 9.40 -2.75
C ASP A 45 -6.38 10.51 -2.76
N ARG A 46 -5.47 10.53 -1.78
CA ARG A 46 -4.37 11.50 -1.71
C ARG A 46 -3.40 11.41 -2.90
N PHE A 47 -3.20 10.23 -3.46
CA PHE A 47 -2.23 9.99 -4.54
C PHE A 47 -2.91 9.51 -5.82
N ASN A 48 -4.18 9.88 -6.02
CA ASN A 48 -4.97 9.54 -7.20
C ASN A 48 -4.99 8.02 -7.47
N GLY A 49 -5.10 7.20 -6.44
CA GLY A 49 -5.17 5.75 -6.60
C GLY A 49 -3.83 5.03 -6.68
N SER A 50 -2.69 5.72 -6.69
CA SER A 50 -1.38 5.05 -6.79
C SER A 50 -1.01 4.29 -5.51
N TYR A 51 -0.94 2.96 -5.58
CA TYR A 51 -0.51 2.13 -4.45
C TYR A 51 0.92 2.44 -4.01
N VAL A 52 1.86 2.57 -4.95
CA VAL A 52 3.27 2.87 -4.68
C VAL A 52 3.42 4.17 -3.87
N LEU A 53 2.79 5.26 -4.34
CA LEU A 53 2.87 6.55 -3.65
C LEU A 53 2.11 6.54 -2.32
N THR A 54 0.98 5.84 -2.24
CA THR A 54 0.23 5.67 -0.99
C THR A 54 1.04 4.94 0.07
N PHE A 55 1.71 3.83 -0.27
CA PHE A 55 2.53 3.08 0.68
C PHE A 55 3.80 3.83 1.08
N ALA A 56 4.47 4.47 0.12
CA ALA A 56 5.61 5.34 0.40
C ALA A 56 5.21 6.51 1.33
N GLY A 57 4.09 7.17 1.03
CA GLY A 57 3.56 8.28 1.82
C GLY A 57 3.04 7.86 3.19
N TYR A 58 2.56 6.64 3.35
CA TYR A 58 2.18 6.11 4.66
C TYR A 58 3.39 5.85 5.55
N ASN A 59 4.43 5.18 5.03
CA ASN A 59 5.60 4.83 5.83
C ASN A 59 6.54 6.03 6.06
N ALA A 60 6.79 6.85 5.03
CA ALA A 60 7.71 7.99 5.13
C ALA A 60 7.03 9.34 5.38
N GLY A 61 5.70 9.41 5.30
CA GLY A 61 4.92 10.65 5.36
C GLY A 61 4.64 11.22 3.96
N PRO A 62 3.44 11.82 3.75
CA PRO A 62 2.99 12.24 2.43
C PRO A 62 3.81 13.38 1.83
N ALA A 63 4.39 14.25 2.67
CA ALA A 63 5.30 15.30 2.23
C ALA A 63 6.57 14.73 1.59
N ARG A 64 7.13 13.64 2.14
CA ARG A 64 8.32 12.99 1.59
C ARG A 64 8.02 12.32 0.25
N ALA A 65 6.90 11.61 0.15
CA ALA A 65 6.46 11.02 -1.12
C ALA A 65 6.31 12.09 -2.21
N SER A 66 5.70 13.24 -1.89
CA SER A 66 5.55 14.37 -2.82
C SER A 66 6.89 14.99 -3.23
N GLN A 67 7.84 15.10 -2.29
CA GLN A 67 9.21 15.55 -2.58
C GLN A 67 9.95 14.58 -3.51
N TRP A 68 9.79 13.27 -3.32
CA TRP A 68 10.42 12.27 -4.19
C TRP A 68 9.81 12.24 -5.59
N VAL A 69 8.49 12.46 -5.72
CA VAL A 69 7.85 12.70 -7.02
C VAL A 69 8.48 13.92 -7.70
N SER A 70 8.66 15.02 -6.97
CA SER A 70 9.28 16.24 -7.53
C SER A 70 10.75 16.02 -7.94
N LYS A 71 11.48 15.15 -7.22
CA LYS A 71 12.91 14.91 -7.43
C LYS A 71 13.21 13.85 -8.49
N TYR A 72 12.41 12.79 -8.57
CA TYR A 72 12.66 11.62 -9.41
C TYR A 72 11.67 11.47 -10.56
N GLY A 73 10.67 12.35 -10.64
CA GLY A 73 9.55 12.24 -11.55
C GLY A 73 8.38 11.49 -10.92
N ASP A 74 7.19 11.66 -11.51
CA ASP A 74 5.98 10.95 -11.11
C ASP A 74 5.97 9.53 -11.70
N PRO A 75 5.90 8.47 -10.87
CA PRO A 75 5.90 7.10 -11.35
C PRO A 75 4.55 6.67 -11.96
N ARG A 76 3.47 7.42 -11.74
CA ARG A 76 2.12 7.01 -12.17
C ARG A 76 2.01 6.93 -13.69
N GLY A 77 1.45 5.82 -14.18
CA GLY A 77 1.22 5.59 -15.61
C GLY A 77 2.49 5.46 -16.45
N LYS A 78 3.65 5.26 -15.82
CA LYS A 78 4.91 4.96 -16.51
C LYS A 78 5.02 3.46 -16.78
N ASP A 79 5.96 3.05 -17.63
CA ASP A 79 6.30 1.65 -17.77
C ASP A 79 6.77 1.06 -16.43
N ILE A 80 6.68 -0.27 -16.32
CA ILE A 80 6.99 -0.99 -15.09
C ILE A 80 8.43 -0.76 -14.61
N ASP A 81 9.39 -0.67 -15.53
CA ASP A 81 10.80 -0.48 -15.18
C ASP A 81 11.01 0.89 -14.51
N ALA A 82 10.39 1.94 -15.05
CA ALA A 82 10.41 3.28 -14.46
C ALA A 82 9.73 3.33 -13.07
N VAL A 83 8.65 2.57 -12.86
CA VAL A 83 8.00 2.48 -11.54
C VAL A 83 8.91 1.78 -10.53
N VAL A 84 9.52 0.66 -10.91
CA VAL A 84 10.45 -0.10 -10.07
C VAL A 84 11.68 0.74 -9.73
N ASP A 85 12.27 1.41 -10.71
CA ASP A 85 13.39 2.33 -10.52
C ASP A 85 13.03 3.47 -9.55
N TRP A 86 11.82 4.00 -9.65
CA TRP A 86 11.35 5.03 -8.73
C TRP A 86 11.31 4.52 -7.28
N VAL A 87 10.78 3.30 -7.07
CA VAL A 87 10.77 2.65 -5.75
C VAL A 87 12.21 2.46 -5.26
N GLU A 88 13.13 2.00 -6.10
CA GLU A 88 14.53 1.79 -5.72
C GLU A 88 15.29 3.08 -5.38
N ARG A 89 14.86 4.24 -5.92
CA ARG A 89 15.42 5.56 -5.61
C ARG A 89 14.94 6.16 -4.29
N ILE A 90 13.94 5.57 -3.63
CA ILE A 90 13.50 6.03 -2.31
C ILE A 90 14.69 5.94 -1.32
N PRO A 91 15.10 7.07 -0.71
CA PRO A 91 16.32 7.10 0.11
C PRO A 91 16.24 6.25 1.39
N TYR A 92 15.03 5.96 1.84
CA TYR A 92 14.80 5.22 3.08
C TYR A 92 14.63 3.74 2.75
N THR A 93 15.63 2.93 3.11
CA THR A 93 15.60 1.47 2.90
C THR A 93 14.40 0.81 3.55
N GLU A 94 13.99 1.29 4.73
CA GLU A 94 12.76 0.84 5.41
C GLU A 94 11.53 1.07 4.53
N THR A 95 11.39 2.26 3.94
CA THR A 95 10.26 2.61 3.07
C THR A 95 10.26 1.79 1.79
N ARG A 96 11.42 1.54 1.17
CA ARG A 96 11.54 0.64 0.00
C ARG A 96 11.04 -0.76 0.32
N SER A 97 11.58 -1.31 1.41
CA SER A 97 11.23 -2.64 1.88
C SER A 97 9.75 -2.73 2.23
N TYR A 98 9.19 -1.66 2.81
CA TYR A 98 7.77 -1.57 3.12
C TYR A 98 6.91 -1.60 1.85
N VAL A 99 7.19 -0.75 0.86
CA VAL A 99 6.42 -0.74 -0.41
C VAL A 99 6.44 -2.11 -1.08
N GLN A 100 7.62 -2.73 -1.21
CA GLN A 100 7.77 -4.05 -1.82
C GLN A 100 6.96 -5.12 -1.09
N ARG A 101 7.13 -5.23 0.23
CA ARG A 101 6.42 -6.23 1.06
C ARG A 101 4.92 -6.03 1.03
N VAL A 102 4.46 -4.78 1.05
CA VAL A 102 3.02 -4.47 1.11
C VAL A 102 2.37 -4.76 -0.23
N MET A 103 3.02 -4.43 -1.35
CA MET A 103 2.56 -4.81 -2.69
C MET A 103 2.48 -6.34 -2.84
N GLU A 104 3.53 -7.08 -2.47
CA GLU A 104 3.53 -8.54 -2.53
C GLU A 104 2.38 -9.14 -1.72
N ASN A 105 2.19 -8.66 -0.49
CA ASN A 105 1.09 -9.12 0.36
C ASN A 105 -0.28 -8.74 -0.23
N TYR A 106 -0.42 -7.54 -0.77
CA TYR A 106 -1.66 -7.07 -1.38
C TYR A 106 -2.09 -7.98 -2.53
N GLU A 107 -1.17 -8.33 -3.44
CA GLU A 107 -1.46 -9.24 -4.55
C GLU A 107 -1.93 -10.62 -4.08
N VAL A 108 -1.27 -11.18 -3.07
CA VAL A 108 -1.67 -12.47 -2.48
C VAL A 108 -3.11 -12.40 -1.96
N TYR A 109 -3.51 -11.29 -1.33
CA TYR A 109 -4.87 -11.12 -0.83
C TYR A 109 -5.88 -10.83 -1.94
N LYS A 110 -5.55 -9.97 -2.90
CA LYS A 110 -6.38 -9.67 -4.08
C LYS A 110 -6.70 -10.95 -4.83
N MET A 111 -5.71 -11.82 -5.01
CA MET A 111 -5.89 -13.15 -5.63
C MET A 111 -6.83 -14.05 -4.82
N ARG A 112 -6.67 -14.12 -3.50
CA ARG A 112 -7.53 -14.94 -2.63
C ARG A 112 -8.99 -14.50 -2.60
N ILE A 113 -9.24 -13.19 -2.71
CA ILE A 113 -10.59 -12.62 -2.59
C ILE A 113 -11.28 -12.54 -3.95
N SER A 114 -10.58 -12.08 -4.98
CA SER A 114 -11.17 -11.78 -6.30
C SER A 114 -10.84 -12.81 -7.37
N GLY A 115 -9.90 -13.72 -7.12
CA GLY A 115 -9.36 -14.62 -8.13
C GLY A 115 -8.51 -13.93 -9.20
N LYS A 116 -8.17 -12.64 -9.01
CA LYS A 116 -7.37 -11.84 -9.94
C LYS A 116 -6.01 -11.50 -9.35
N TYR A 117 -4.99 -11.52 -10.21
CA TYR A 117 -3.62 -11.14 -9.93
C TYR A 117 -3.13 -10.28 -11.10
N ASP A 118 -2.65 -9.07 -10.83
CA ASP A 118 -2.12 -8.16 -11.86
C ASP A 118 -1.12 -7.17 -11.26
N ILE A 119 0.02 -7.71 -10.79
CA ILE A 119 1.05 -6.90 -10.14
C ILE A 119 1.55 -5.74 -11.03
N VAL A 120 1.62 -5.93 -12.35
CA VAL A 120 2.10 -4.88 -13.26
C VAL A 120 1.06 -3.76 -13.36
N GLY A 121 -0.20 -4.11 -13.61
CA GLY A 121 -1.28 -3.13 -13.65
C GLY A 121 -1.43 -2.39 -12.32
N ASP A 122 -1.36 -3.11 -11.19
CA ASP A 122 -1.48 -2.56 -9.85
C ASP A 122 -0.29 -1.63 -9.49
N LEU A 123 0.94 -1.95 -9.92
CA LEU A 123 2.10 -1.06 -9.72
C LEU A 123 2.01 0.21 -10.57
N VAL A 124 1.61 0.09 -11.83
CA VAL A 124 1.62 1.19 -12.80
C VAL A 124 0.41 2.11 -12.62
N ASN A 125 -0.77 1.54 -12.47
CA ASN A 125 -2.04 2.26 -12.48
C ASN A 125 -2.64 2.42 -11.07
N GLY A 126 -2.22 1.59 -10.11
CA GLY A 126 -2.81 1.57 -8.78
C GLY A 126 -4.24 1.02 -8.80
N ARG A 127 -5.15 1.70 -8.08
CA ARG A 127 -6.57 1.32 -8.02
C ARG A 127 -7.25 1.54 -9.37
N SER A 128 -7.48 0.45 -10.08
CA SER A 128 -8.31 0.32 -11.30
C SER A 128 -9.76 -0.05 -10.98
#